data_AF-A0A3C2ATY4-F1
#
_entry.id   AF-A0A3C2ATY4-F1
#
_cell.length_a   1.000
_cell.length_b   1.000
_cell.length_c   1.000
_cell.angle_alpha   90.00
_cell.angle_beta   90.00
_cell.angle_gamma   90.00
#
_symmetry.space_group_name_H-M   'P 1'
#
loop_
_entity.id
_entity.type
_entity.pdbx_description
1 polymer ?
#
loop_
_entity_poly.entity_id
_entity_poly.type
_entity_poly.pdbx_seq_one_letter_code
_entity_poly.pdbx_strand_id
1 'polypeptide(L)'
;MFIRDDEDKKDKPSRTDTLFTMAEYCQVFLTAHYIKNGEDDGFIPLIERSKLDRMPKAVAEEMDLIFQMAIKELEKWGTQPEEFFRKMEIGEIDPVSDFIDTTEMRNALGNVVMRRLRIAEGVRDEEAFEEAKKILPEMRDNLHEFVSEIMLNAIKNVAKDLIRNEIPLDRASEVFNPRVKAIAHQGIITDANPDRLKMKQLREEQKKKSDKKVKYDPAWG
;
A
#
# COMPACT_ATOMS: atom_id res chain seq x y z
N MET A 1 -34.36 11.58 -26.57
CA MET A 1 -33.15 12.33 -26.18
C MET A 1 -33.50 13.07 -24.91
N PHE A 2 -33.10 12.54 -23.77
CA PHE A 2 -33.27 13.17 -22.45
C PHE A 2 -31.88 13.61 -22.02
N ILE A 3 -31.65 14.92 -21.97
CA ILE A 3 -30.48 15.52 -21.36
C ILE A 3 -30.96 15.97 -19.99
N ARG A 4 -30.47 15.33 -18.92
CA ARG A 4 -30.57 15.92 -17.59
C ARG A 4 -29.56 17.05 -17.54
N ASP A 5 -30.05 18.26 -17.29
CA ASP A 5 -29.26 19.42 -16.88
C ASP A 5 -28.67 19.18 -15.48
N ASP A 6 -27.88 18.12 -15.32
CA ASP A 6 -26.95 18.05 -14.21
C ASP A 6 -25.72 18.80 -14.69
N GLU A 7 -25.68 20.11 -14.38
CA GLU A 7 -24.44 20.86 -14.34
C GLU A 7 -23.41 19.98 -13.63
N ASP A 8 -22.42 19.49 -14.38
CA ASP A 8 -21.18 18.93 -13.85
C ASP A 8 -20.55 20.02 -12.97
N LYS A 9 -20.98 20.08 -11.71
CA LYS A 9 -20.16 20.59 -10.62
C LYS A 9 -18.96 19.65 -10.61
N LYS A 10 -17.93 20.01 -11.39
CA LYS A 10 -16.58 19.53 -11.13
C LYS A 10 -16.35 19.80 -9.66
N ASP A 11 -16.41 18.74 -8.85
CA ASP A 11 -16.17 18.81 -7.43
C ASP A 11 -14.87 19.59 -7.25
N LYS A 12 -14.98 20.76 -6.62
CA LYS A 12 -13.77 21.47 -6.22
C LYS A 12 -13.05 20.52 -5.28
N PRO A 13 -11.73 20.30 -5.46
CA PRO A 13 -10.98 19.41 -4.57
C PRO A 13 -11.25 19.83 -3.13
N SER A 14 -11.53 18.84 -2.28
CA SER A 14 -11.81 19.08 -0.88
C SER A 14 -10.61 19.78 -0.22
N ARG A 15 -10.82 20.45 0.92
CA ARG A 15 -9.74 21.14 1.66
C ARG A 15 -8.60 20.16 1.95
N THR A 16 -8.97 18.95 2.31
CA THR A 16 -8.15 17.76 2.54
C THR A 16 -7.37 17.31 1.30
N ASP A 17 -7.98 17.26 0.11
CA ASP A 17 -7.26 16.95 -1.16
C ASP A 17 -6.17 17.97 -1.51
N THR A 18 -6.37 19.25 -1.14
CA THR A 18 -5.36 20.31 -1.36
C THR A 18 -4.28 20.34 -0.28
N LEU A 19 -4.60 19.84 0.91
CA LEU A 19 -3.70 19.75 2.06
C LEU A 19 -2.76 18.54 1.97
N PHE A 20 -3.21 17.43 1.39
CA PHE A 20 -2.46 16.19 1.32
C PHE A 20 -2.22 15.74 -0.12
N THR A 21 -0.96 15.83 -0.54
CA THR A 21 -0.46 15.28 -1.80
C THR A 21 0.45 14.08 -1.51
N MET A 22 1.02 13.46 -2.55
CA MET A 22 2.02 12.40 -2.41
C MET A 22 3.14 12.75 -1.41
N ALA A 23 3.57 14.02 -1.36
CA ALA A 23 4.60 14.46 -0.43
C ALA A 23 4.17 14.31 1.03
N GLU A 24 2.91 14.61 1.35
CA GLU A 24 2.35 14.45 2.69
C GLU A 24 2.16 12.98 3.07
N TYR A 25 1.67 12.12 2.17
CA TYR A 25 1.64 10.67 2.42
C TYR A 25 3.05 10.12 2.71
N CYS A 26 4.04 10.51 1.91
CA CYS A 26 5.44 10.15 2.15
C CYS A 26 5.97 10.69 3.48
N GLN A 27 5.55 11.89 3.88
CA GLN A 27 5.92 12.48 5.17
C GLN A 27 5.32 11.68 6.33
N VAL A 28 4.10 11.16 6.19
CA VAL A 28 3.48 10.31 7.22
C VAL A 28 4.31 9.04 7.41
N PHE A 29 4.68 8.33 6.35
CA PHE A 29 5.55 7.15 6.47
C PHE A 29 6.91 7.49 7.06
N LEU A 30 7.54 8.57 6.60
CA LEU A 30 8.82 9.03 7.16
C LEU A 30 8.72 9.30 8.66
N THR A 31 7.66 10.00 9.07
CA THR A 31 7.44 10.33 10.48
C THR A 31 7.19 9.06 11.30
N ALA A 32 6.40 8.12 10.76
CA ALA A 32 6.15 6.84 11.41
C ALA A 32 7.44 6.04 11.62
N HIS A 33 8.34 6.04 10.64
CA HIS A 33 9.65 5.38 10.75
C HIS A 33 10.49 5.95 11.90
N TYR A 34 10.58 7.27 12.01
CA TYR A 34 11.35 7.94 13.06
C TYR A 34 10.77 7.64 14.45
N ILE A 35 9.44 7.69 14.58
CA ILE A 35 8.74 7.34 15.83
C ILE A 35 9.03 5.88 16.22
N LYS A 36 8.95 4.93 15.28
CA LYS A 36 9.24 3.50 15.53
C LYS A 36 10.67 3.27 16.02
N ASN A 37 11.63 4.02 15.49
CA ASN A 37 13.04 3.87 15.82
C ASN A 37 13.46 4.66 17.07
N GLY A 38 12.54 5.39 17.71
CA GLY A 38 12.84 6.23 18.87
C GLY A 38 13.79 7.39 18.56
N GLU A 39 13.83 7.83 17.29
CA GLU A 39 14.58 9.01 16.88
C GLU A 39 13.84 10.28 17.30
N ASP A 40 14.59 11.33 17.64
CA ASP A 40 14.00 12.56 18.18
C ASP A 40 13.10 13.25 17.12
N ASP A 41 11.81 13.40 17.45
CA ASP A 41 10.77 13.98 16.58
C ASP A 41 11.12 15.43 16.12
N GLY A 42 12.08 16.07 16.81
CA GLY A 42 12.51 17.43 16.54
C GLY A 42 13.19 17.66 15.18
N PHE A 43 13.69 16.62 14.51
CA PHE A 43 14.48 16.77 13.27
C PHE A 43 14.04 15.91 12.09
N ILE A 44 12.76 15.57 11.98
CA ILE A 44 12.25 14.84 10.82
C ILE A 44 12.29 15.76 9.58
N PRO A 45 13.06 15.42 8.53
CA PRO A 45 13.19 16.27 7.36
C PRO A 45 11.84 16.44 6.66
N LEU A 46 11.58 17.66 6.20
CA LEU A 46 10.35 17.98 5.49
C LEU A 46 10.51 17.59 4.01
N ILE A 47 9.59 16.78 3.51
CA ILE A 47 9.46 16.48 2.09
C ILE A 47 8.75 17.67 1.43
N GLU A 48 9.50 18.35 0.57
CA GLU A 48 8.97 19.44 -0.23
C GLU A 48 8.05 18.92 -1.34
N ARG A 49 6.91 19.60 -1.53
CA ARG A 49 6.05 19.36 -2.69
C ARG A 49 6.88 19.57 -3.97
N SER A 50 6.68 18.73 -4.98
CA SER A 50 7.42 18.78 -6.26
C SER A 50 8.87 18.28 -6.26
N LYS A 51 9.46 17.92 -5.11
CA LYS A 51 10.83 17.36 -5.01
C LYS A 51 10.86 15.91 -4.53
N LEU A 52 10.05 15.07 -5.17
CA LEU A 52 9.97 13.63 -4.85
C LEU A 52 11.23 12.86 -5.28
N ASP A 53 12.08 13.45 -6.11
CA ASP A 53 13.38 12.91 -6.54
C ASP A 53 14.40 12.77 -5.39
N ARG A 54 14.19 13.50 -4.29
CA ARG A 54 15.06 13.50 -3.10
C ARG A 54 14.45 12.73 -1.93
N MET A 55 13.57 11.77 -2.21
CA MET A 55 12.87 11.04 -1.16
C MET A 55 13.85 10.28 -0.25
N PRO A 56 13.74 10.39 1.10
CA PRO A 56 14.53 9.58 2.00
C PRO A 56 14.24 8.09 1.81
N LYS A 57 15.29 7.26 1.90
CA LYS A 57 15.15 5.79 1.77
C LYS A 57 14.19 5.19 2.80
N ALA A 58 14.13 5.76 3.99
CA ALA A 58 13.20 5.36 5.05
C ALA A 58 11.73 5.34 4.58
N VAL A 59 11.32 6.24 3.66
CA VAL A 59 9.96 6.22 3.10
C VAL A 59 9.73 4.95 2.29
N ALA A 60 10.71 4.58 1.45
CA ALA A 60 10.64 3.35 0.67
C ALA A 60 10.64 2.11 1.57
N GLU A 61 11.42 2.11 2.65
CA GLU A 61 11.47 1.01 3.61
C GLU A 61 10.13 0.79 4.33
N GLU A 62 9.44 1.86 4.75
CA GLU A 62 8.10 1.73 5.33
C GLU A 62 7.06 1.26 4.31
N MET A 63 7.15 1.75 3.07
CA MET A 63 6.27 1.30 1.99
C MET A 63 6.55 -0.17 1.59
N ASP A 64 7.79 -0.64 1.70
CA ASP A 64 8.14 -2.05 1.46
C ASP A 64 7.40 -2.98 2.43
N LEU A 65 7.13 -2.53 3.66
CA LEU A 65 6.33 -3.30 4.62
C LEU A 65 4.90 -3.52 4.13
N ILE A 66 4.30 -2.52 3.47
CA ILE A 66 2.96 -2.63 2.86
C ILE A 66 2.97 -3.73 1.78
N PHE A 67 4.03 -3.80 0.98
CA PHE A 67 4.16 -4.83 -0.05
C PHE A 67 4.41 -6.23 0.52
N GLN A 68 5.17 -6.33 1.62
CA GLN A 68 5.33 -7.59 2.33
C GLN A 68 4.02 -8.06 2.96
N MET A 69 3.21 -7.14 3.48
CA MET A 69 1.85 -7.44 3.94
C MET A 69 0.96 -7.92 2.80
N ALA A 70 0.97 -7.23 1.65
CA ALA A 70 0.26 -7.64 0.44
C ALA A 70 0.59 -9.08 0.03
N ILE A 71 1.87 -9.47 0.06
CA ILE A 71 2.28 -10.85 -0.25
C ILE A 71 1.74 -11.84 0.77
N LYS A 72 1.87 -11.55 2.06
CA LYS A 72 1.37 -12.45 3.12
C LYS A 72 -0.15 -12.64 3.01
N GLU A 73 -0.88 -11.59 2.68
CA GLU A 73 -2.32 -11.70 2.43
C GLU A 73 -2.59 -12.55 1.18
N LEU A 74 -1.88 -12.33 0.08
CA LEU A 74 -2.01 -13.18 -1.11
C LEU A 74 -1.76 -14.67 -0.82
N GLU A 75 -0.78 -14.98 0.04
CA GLU A 75 -0.49 -16.37 0.43
C GLU A 75 -1.61 -17.00 1.26
N LYS A 76 -2.16 -16.26 2.23
CA LYS A 76 -3.29 -16.73 3.06
C LYS A 76 -4.49 -17.13 2.20
N TRP A 77 -4.71 -16.39 1.11
CA TRP A 77 -5.84 -16.56 0.21
C TRP A 77 -5.51 -17.36 -1.04
N GLY A 78 -4.36 -18.03 -1.07
CA GLY A 78 -3.85 -18.67 -2.29
C GLY A 78 -4.76 -19.74 -2.91
N THR A 79 -5.67 -20.33 -2.12
CA THR A 79 -6.68 -21.29 -2.58
C THR A 79 -8.00 -20.65 -3.03
N GLN A 80 -8.26 -19.39 -2.63
CA GLN A 80 -9.51 -18.65 -2.87
C GLN A 80 -9.26 -17.14 -3.10
N PRO A 81 -8.47 -16.75 -4.12
CA PRO A 81 -8.12 -15.35 -4.35
C PRO A 81 -9.33 -14.47 -4.71
N GLU A 82 -10.34 -15.02 -5.36
CA GLU A 82 -11.58 -14.29 -5.70
C GLU A 82 -12.39 -13.93 -4.44
N GLU A 83 -12.41 -14.83 -3.45
CA GLU A 83 -13.09 -14.59 -2.18
C GLU A 83 -12.40 -13.48 -1.40
N PHE A 84 -11.07 -13.43 -1.43
CA PHE A 84 -10.29 -12.36 -0.83
C PHE A 84 -10.64 -10.99 -1.40
N PHE A 85 -10.62 -10.83 -2.73
CA PHE A 85 -10.96 -9.55 -3.34
C PHE A 85 -12.39 -9.13 -3.03
N ARG A 86 -13.34 -10.08 -3.04
CA ARG A 86 -14.73 -9.80 -2.65
C ARG A 86 -14.84 -9.38 -1.19
N LYS A 87 -14.13 -10.06 -0.28
CA LYS A 87 -14.16 -9.78 1.17
C LYS A 87 -13.50 -8.44 1.51
N MET A 88 -12.44 -8.06 0.81
CA MET A 88 -11.89 -6.71 0.91
C MET A 88 -12.86 -5.65 0.37
N GLU A 89 -13.51 -5.90 -0.77
CA GLU A 89 -14.46 -4.95 -1.37
C GLU A 89 -15.67 -4.67 -0.46
N ILE A 90 -16.16 -5.68 0.27
CA ILE A 90 -17.24 -5.53 1.26
C ILE A 90 -16.75 -5.13 2.67
N GLY A 91 -15.43 -4.95 2.86
CA GLY A 91 -14.84 -4.55 4.14
C GLY A 91 -14.81 -5.61 5.24
N GLU A 92 -15.02 -6.88 4.92
CA GLU A 92 -14.91 -8.00 5.88
C GLU A 92 -13.45 -8.26 6.27
N ILE A 93 -12.52 -7.94 5.36
CA ILE A 93 -11.08 -8.06 5.56
C ILE A 93 -10.44 -6.72 5.23
N ASP A 94 -9.71 -6.17 6.19
CA ASP A 94 -9.06 -4.88 6.04
C ASP A 94 -7.63 -4.89 6.61
N PRO A 95 -6.68 -5.49 5.89
CA PRO A 95 -5.28 -5.55 6.31
C PRO A 95 -4.60 -4.17 6.24
N VAL A 96 -5.25 -3.19 5.60
CA VAL A 96 -4.76 -1.81 5.55
C VAL A 96 -5.02 -1.11 6.88
N SER A 97 -6.21 -1.29 7.46
CA SER A 97 -6.51 -0.82 8.82
C SER A 97 -5.49 -1.34 9.83
N ASP A 98 -5.12 -2.62 9.77
CA ASP A 98 -4.08 -3.20 10.65
C ASP A 98 -2.73 -2.48 10.56
N PHE A 99 -2.40 -1.89 9.41
CA PHE A 99 -1.19 -1.11 9.21
C PHE A 99 -1.33 0.34 9.68
N ILE A 100 -2.42 1.02 9.28
CA ILE A 100 -2.59 2.45 9.53
C ILE A 100 -3.06 2.78 10.94
N ASP A 101 -3.68 1.83 11.64
CA ASP A 101 -4.20 2.04 13.00
C ASP A 101 -3.17 1.74 14.10
N THR A 102 -1.93 1.45 13.71
CA THR A 102 -0.78 1.42 14.63
C THR A 102 -0.59 2.77 15.33
N THR A 103 -0.13 2.73 16.58
CA THR A 103 0.09 3.93 17.40
C THR A 103 1.04 4.91 16.69
N GLU A 104 2.09 4.39 16.07
CA GLU A 104 3.12 5.15 15.39
C GLU A 104 2.57 5.83 14.13
N MET A 105 1.73 5.14 13.35
CA MET A 105 1.14 5.71 12.14
C MET A 105 0.08 6.77 12.49
N ARG A 106 -0.75 6.52 13.52
CA ARG A 106 -1.72 7.50 14.01
C ARG A 106 -1.04 8.77 14.52
N ASN A 107 0.02 8.62 15.30
CA ASN A 107 0.82 9.76 15.78
C ASN A 107 1.51 10.49 14.63
N ALA A 108 2.06 9.75 13.66
CA ALA A 108 2.67 10.33 12.47
C ALA A 108 1.67 11.15 11.66
N LEU A 109 0.47 10.63 11.42
CA LEU A 109 -0.60 11.35 10.72
C LEU A 109 -0.94 12.65 11.44
N GLY A 110 -1.16 12.60 12.76
CA GLY A 110 -1.40 13.78 13.60
C GLY A 110 -0.29 14.84 13.49
N ASN A 111 0.97 14.40 13.60
CA ASN A 111 2.13 15.27 13.52
C ASN A 111 2.25 15.95 12.14
N VAL A 112 2.04 15.20 11.06
CA VAL A 112 2.11 15.75 9.70
C VAL A 112 0.97 16.72 9.45
N VAL A 113 -0.26 16.40 9.86
CA VAL A 113 -1.42 17.29 9.73
C VAL A 113 -1.17 18.61 10.47
N MET A 114 -0.78 18.55 11.75
CA MET A 114 -0.47 19.76 12.52
C MET A 114 0.67 20.57 11.90
N ARG A 115 1.74 19.90 11.44
CA ARG A 115 2.86 20.58 10.78
C ARG A 115 2.42 21.27 9.49
N ARG A 116 1.51 20.67 8.72
CA ARG A 116 0.98 21.26 7.49
C ARG A 116 0.06 22.44 7.75
N LEU A 117 -0.83 22.36 8.73
CA LEU A 117 -1.65 23.51 9.16
C LEU A 117 -0.78 24.70 9.57
N ARG A 118 0.29 24.44 10.35
CA ARG A 118 1.26 25.48 10.74
C ARG A 118 1.97 26.14 9.56
N ILE A 119 2.38 25.36 8.57
CA ILE A 119 3.13 25.86 7.41
C ILE A 119 2.21 26.56 6.39
N ALA A 120 1.07 25.95 6.06
CA ALA A 120 0.22 26.40 4.97
C ALA A 120 -0.75 27.50 5.39
N GLU A 121 -1.32 27.39 6.60
CA GLU A 121 -2.38 28.29 7.07
C GLU A 121 -1.89 29.23 8.18
N GLY A 122 -0.67 29.04 8.68
CA GLY A 122 -0.09 29.86 9.75
C GLY A 122 -0.75 29.64 11.12
N VAL A 123 -1.62 28.63 11.24
CA VAL A 123 -2.34 28.28 12.48
C VAL A 123 -1.36 27.67 13.48
N ARG A 124 -1.35 28.17 14.73
CA ARG A 124 -0.39 27.73 15.76
C ARG A 124 -1.07 27.07 16.95
N ASP A 125 -0.28 26.29 17.68
CA ASP A 125 -0.59 25.77 19.01
C ASP A 125 -1.97 25.10 19.12
N GLU A 126 -2.82 25.55 20.04
CA GLU A 126 -4.09 24.93 20.42
C GLU A 126 -5.12 24.97 19.27
N GLU A 127 -5.09 26.02 18.45
CA GLU A 127 -5.96 26.15 17.27
C GLU A 127 -5.59 25.12 16.20
N ALA A 128 -4.29 24.86 16.01
CA ALA A 128 -3.83 23.84 15.05
C ALA A 128 -4.21 22.43 15.51
N PHE A 129 -4.24 22.19 16.81
CA PHE A 129 -4.66 20.92 17.39
C PHE A 129 -6.16 20.67 17.22
N GLU A 130 -7.00 21.69 17.47
CA GLU A 130 -8.44 21.58 17.27
C GLU A 130 -8.83 21.46 15.80
N GLU A 131 -8.16 22.18 14.90
CA GLU A 131 -8.36 22.01 13.45
C GLU A 131 -7.88 20.63 12.99
N ALA A 132 -6.73 20.15 13.47
CA ALA A 132 -6.23 18.81 13.14
C ALA A 132 -7.24 17.73 13.52
N LYS A 133 -7.82 17.78 14.73
CA LYS A 133 -8.85 16.82 15.17
C LYS A 133 -10.05 16.73 14.22
N LYS A 134 -10.48 17.87 13.66
CA LYS A 134 -11.63 17.92 12.75
C LYS A 134 -11.33 17.20 11.43
N ILE A 135 -10.11 17.34 10.90
CA ILE A 135 -9.73 16.79 9.60
C ILE A 135 -9.06 15.41 9.69
N LEU A 136 -8.62 14.99 10.87
CA LEU A 136 -7.91 13.72 11.08
C LEU A 136 -8.70 12.47 10.64
N PRO A 137 -10.01 12.34 10.89
CA PRO A 137 -10.79 11.20 10.41
C PRO A 137 -10.75 11.09 8.88
N GLU A 138 -11.01 12.19 8.18
CA GLU A 138 -10.98 12.26 6.72
C GLU A 138 -9.56 11.99 6.18
N MET A 139 -8.53 12.49 6.86
CA MET A 139 -7.13 12.21 6.52
C MET A 139 -6.75 10.75 6.71
N ARG A 140 -7.29 10.09 7.74
CA ARG A 140 -7.08 8.67 7.98
C ARG A 140 -7.72 7.85 6.88
N ASP A 141 -8.92 8.22 6.45
CA ASP A 141 -9.63 7.53 5.37
C ASP A 141 -8.94 7.73 4.02
N ASN A 142 -8.44 8.94 3.73
CA ASN A 142 -7.62 9.19 2.53
C ASN A 142 -6.30 8.40 2.54
N LEU A 143 -5.64 8.28 3.70
CA LEU A 143 -4.45 7.43 3.85
C LEU A 143 -4.80 5.94 3.67
N HIS A 144 -5.95 5.51 4.19
CA HIS A 144 -6.46 4.14 4.00
C HIS A 144 -6.68 3.83 2.52
N GLU A 145 -7.38 4.70 1.80
CA GLU A 145 -7.63 4.54 0.37
C GLU A 145 -6.31 4.47 -0.40
N PHE A 146 -5.39 5.39 -0.12
CA PHE A 146 -4.07 5.42 -0.74
C PHE A 146 -3.28 4.11 -0.53
N VAL A 147 -3.20 3.64 0.72
CA VAL A 147 -2.50 2.38 1.04
C VAL A 147 -3.21 1.18 0.41
N SER A 148 -4.55 1.18 0.39
CA SER A 148 -5.36 0.15 -0.25
C SER A 148 -5.07 0.03 -1.74
N GLU A 149 -5.03 1.15 -2.47
CA GLU A 149 -4.70 1.16 -3.90
C GLU A 149 -3.30 0.58 -4.17
N ILE A 150 -2.32 0.98 -3.37
CA ILE A 150 -0.93 0.51 -3.49
C ILE A 150 -0.84 -1.00 -3.23
N MET A 151 -1.47 -1.45 -2.15
CA MET A 151 -1.50 -2.85 -1.75
C MET A 151 -2.19 -3.70 -2.83
N LEU A 152 -3.36 -3.28 -3.31
CA LEU A 152 -4.11 -3.97 -4.36
C LEU A 152 -3.31 -4.06 -5.67
N ASN A 153 -2.64 -2.98 -6.06
CA ASN A 153 -1.79 -2.97 -7.24
C ASN A 153 -0.61 -3.94 -7.11
N ALA A 154 0.02 -4.00 -5.93
CA ALA A 154 1.09 -4.95 -5.66
C ALA A 154 0.60 -6.41 -5.71
N ILE A 155 -0.53 -6.71 -5.07
CA ILE A 155 -1.16 -8.05 -5.10
C ILE A 155 -1.47 -8.45 -6.55
N LYS A 156 -2.11 -7.56 -7.32
CA LYS A 156 -2.45 -7.83 -8.74
C LYS A 156 -1.21 -8.12 -9.58
N ASN A 157 -0.12 -7.37 -9.39
CA ASN A 157 1.13 -7.57 -10.13
C ASN A 157 1.78 -8.91 -9.79
N VAL A 158 1.91 -9.23 -8.49
CA VAL A 158 2.50 -10.49 -8.03
C VAL A 158 1.65 -11.69 -8.44
N ALA A 159 0.32 -11.62 -8.27
CA ALA A 159 -0.60 -12.69 -8.65
C ALA A 159 -0.56 -12.99 -10.17
N LYS A 160 -0.52 -11.95 -11.02
CA LYS A 160 -0.38 -12.13 -12.47
C LYS A 160 0.91 -12.85 -12.84
N ASP A 161 2.03 -12.50 -12.22
CA ASP A 161 3.32 -13.14 -12.48
C ASP A 161 3.36 -14.59 -11.97
N LEU A 162 2.78 -14.88 -10.80
CA LEU A 162 2.64 -16.24 -10.28
C LEU A 162 1.83 -17.12 -11.23
N ILE A 163 0.64 -16.65 -11.66
CA ILE A 163 -0.23 -17.37 -12.59
C ILE A 163 0.49 -17.64 -13.91
N ARG A 164 1.18 -16.64 -14.47
CA ARG A 164 1.93 -16.78 -15.73
C ARG A 164 3.05 -17.82 -15.65
N ASN A 165 3.64 -17.99 -14.47
CA ASN A 165 4.73 -18.94 -14.24
C ASN A 165 4.25 -20.28 -13.69
N GLU A 166 2.93 -20.50 -13.59
CA GLU A 166 2.33 -21.70 -13.01
C GLU A 166 2.82 -21.92 -11.57
N ILE A 167 2.99 -20.86 -10.78
CA ILE A 167 3.44 -20.96 -9.38
C ILE A 167 2.22 -20.77 -8.46
N PRO A 168 2.06 -21.58 -7.40
CA PRO A 168 0.95 -21.43 -6.47
C PRO A 168 1.04 -20.10 -5.72
N LEU A 169 -0.11 -19.50 -5.43
CA LEU A 169 -0.18 -18.23 -4.72
C LEU A 169 0.32 -18.33 -3.27
N ASP A 170 0.20 -19.48 -2.62
CA ASP A 170 0.69 -19.77 -1.26
C ASP A 170 2.22 -19.86 -1.16
N ARG A 171 2.94 -19.73 -2.29
CA ARG A 171 4.41 -19.67 -2.34
C ARG A 171 4.93 -18.31 -2.81
N ALA A 172 4.10 -17.27 -2.76
CA ALA A 172 4.44 -15.94 -3.29
C ALA A 172 5.70 -15.35 -2.63
N SER A 173 5.84 -15.44 -1.31
CA SER A 173 6.97 -14.90 -0.54
C SER A 173 8.29 -15.65 -0.77
N GLU A 174 8.23 -16.91 -1.23
CA GLU A 174 9.44 -17.64 -1.61
C GLU A 174 10.09 -17.05 -2.87
N VAL A 175 9.30 -16.35 -3.69
CA VAL A 175 9.66 -15.95 -5.04
C VAL A 175 9.78 -14.45 -5.18
N PHE A 176 8.88 -13.70 -4.56
CA PHE A 176 8.76 -12.27 -4.74
C PHE A 176 9.20 -11.55 -3.47
N ASN A 177 10.04 -10.54 -3.66
CA ASN A 177 10.42 -9.61 -2.59
C ASN A 177 10.17 -8.18 -3.08
N PRO A 178 8.90 -7.78 -3.23
CA PRO A 178 8.50 -6.55 -3.87
C PRO A 178 9.01 -5.35 -3.10
N ARG A 179 9.46 -4.33 -3.83
CA ARG A 179 10.04 -3.11 -3.28
C ARG A 179 9.59 -1.88 -4.04
N VAL A 180 9.63 -0.73 -3.37
CA VAL A 180 9.54 0.57 -4.02
C VAL A 180 10.74 0.75 -4.94
N LYS A 181 10.48 1.00 -6.23
CA LYS A 181 11.50 1.36 -7.22
C LYS A 181 11.61 2.87 -7.40
N ALA A 182 10.46 3.55 -7.43
CA ALA A 182 10.40 5.00 -7.53
C ALA A 182 9.08 5.52 -6.98
N ILE A 183 9.10 6.76 -6.50
CA ILE A 183 7.91 7.49 -6.02
C ILE A 183 7.71 8.69 -6.94
N ALA A 184 6.52 8.81 -7.52
CA ALA A 184 6.15 9.89 -8.42
C ALA A 184 4.86 10.57 -7.94
N HIS A 185 4.56 11.74 -8.48
CA HIS A 185 3.37 12.52 -8.08
C HIS A 185 2.05 11.78 -8.31
N GLN A 186 2.01 10.93 -9.33
CA GLN A 186 0.81 10.17 -9.72
C GLN A 186 0.75 8.77 -9.10
N GLY A 187 1.76 8.36 -8.33
CA GLY A 187 1.76 7.03 -7.73
C GLY A 187 3.16 6.46 -7.46
N ILE A 188 3.18 5.22 -6.99
CA ILE A 188 4.40 4.50 -6.64
C ILE A 188 4.67 3.44 -7.69
N ILE A 189 5.91 3.41 -8.19
CA ILE A 189 6.40 2.36 -9.08
C ILE A 189 7.00 1.26 -8.22
N THR A 190 6.44 0.07 -8.34
CA THR A 190 6.88 -1.13 -7.62
C THR A 190 7.71 -2.03 -8.51
N ASP A 191 8.73 -2.66 -7.94
CA ASP A 191 9.43 -3.78 -8.54
C ASP A 191 9.05 -5.03 -7.77
N ALA A 192 8.45 -6.03 -8.45
CA ALA A 192 8.11 -7.30 -7.83
C ALA A 192 9.36 -8.08 -7.38
N ASN A 193 10.54 -7.73 -7.94
CA ASN A 193 11.86 -8.27 -7.62
C ASN A 193 11.86 -9.79 -7.43
N PRO A 194 11.59 -10.54 -8.52
CA PRO A 194 11.41 -11.98 -8.45
C PRO A 194 12.75 -12.74 -8.41
N ASP A 195 12.87 -13.71 -7.50
CA ASP A 195 13.93 -14.71 -7.50
C ASP A 195 13.72 -15.70 -8.66
N ARG A 196 14.41 -15.43 -9.77
CA ARG A 196 14.33 -16.25 -10.99
C ARG A 196 14.85 -17.67 -10.79
N LEU A 197 15.81 -17.88 -9.90
CA LEU A 197 16.32 -19.23 -9.62
C LEU A 197 15.26 -20.03 -8.88
N LYS A 198 14.65 -19.42 -7.86
CA LYS A 198 13.56 -20.06 -7.12
C LYS A 198 12.35 -20.32 -8.00
N MET A 199 11.91 -19.36 -8.83
CA MET A 199 10.84 -19.59 -9.80
C MET A 199 11.08 -20.82 -10.67
N LYS A 200 12.30 -20.97 -11.18
CA LYS A 200 12.65 -22.11 -12.03
C LYS A 200 12.55 -23.43 -11.26
N GLN A 201 13.06 -23.48 -10.03
CA GLN A 201 12.97 -24.66 -9.17
C GLN A 201 11.51 -25.06 -8.90
N LEU A 202 10.67 -24.09 -8.53
CA LEU A 202 9.25 -24.31 -8.24
C LEU A 202 8.49 -24.84 -9.45
N ARG A 203 8.77 -24.28 -10.63
CA ARG A 203 8.16 -24.72 -11.88
C ARG A 203 8.56 -26.14 -12.25
N GLU A 204 9.82 -26.52 -12.04
CA GLU A 204 10.28 -27.89 -12.25
C GLU A 204 9.68 -28.88 -11.24
N GLU A 205 9.55 -28.48 -9.97
CA GLU A 205 8.85 -29.27 -8.93
C GLU A 205 7.39 -29.54 -9.30
N GLN A 206 6.69 -28.52 -9.79
CA GLN A 206 5.31 -28.66 -10.23
C GLN A 206 5.14 -29.61 -11.40
N LYS A 207 5.96 -29.47 -12.45
CA LYS A 207 5.94 -30.38 -13.60
C LYS A 207 6.16 -31.83 -13.19
N LYS A 208 7.10 -32.07 -12.26
CA LYS A 208 7.32 -33.41 -11.71
C LYS A 208 6.11 -33.94 -10.91
N LYS A 209 5.36 -33.07 -10.23
CA LYS A 209 4.13 -33.45 -9.50
C LYS A 209 2.96 -33.75 -10.46
N SER A 210 2.79 -32.98 -11.54
CA SER A 210 1.77 -33.26 -12.55
C SER A 210 2.03 -34.58 -13.27
N ASP A 211 3.29 -34.83 -13.68
CA ASP A 211 3.67 -36.05 -14.40
C ASP A 211 3.47 -37.32 -13.55
N LYS A 212 3.62 -37.21 -12.23
CA LYS A 212 3.33 -38.32 -11.30
C LYS A 212 1.83 -38.59 -11.13
N LYS A 213 0.96 -37.57 -11.23
CA LYS A 213 -0.50 -37.76 -11.12
C LYS A 213 -1.11 -38.44 -12.34
N VAL A 214 -0.55 -38.26 -13.53
CA VAL A 214 -1.07 -38.84 -14.79
C VAL A 214 -0.77 -40.34 -14.92
N LYS A 215 0.14 -40.90 -14.11
CA LYS A 215 0.57 -42.31 -14.21
C LYS A 215 -0.39 -43.35 -13.63
N TYR A 216 -1.56 -42.98 -13.12
CA TYR A 216 -2.57 -43.94 -12.66
C TYR A 216 -3.69 -44.05 -13.70
N ASP A 217 -3.58 -45.04 -14.58
CA ASP A 217 -4.63 -45.44 -15.52
C ASP A 217 -5.50 -46.53 -14.85
N PRO A 218 -6.78 -46.26 -14.52
CA PRO A 218 -7.67 -47.23 -13.88
C PRO A 218 -8.07 -48.38 -14.80
N ALA A 219 -7.72 -48.35 -16.10
CA ALA A 219 -8.02 -49.43 -17.04
C ALA A 219 -7.25 -50.75 -16.75
N TRP A 220 -6.37 -50.76 -15.74
CA TRP A 220 -5.62 -51.95 -15.29
C TRP A 220 -5.75 -52.22 -13.77
N GLY A 221 -6.88 -51.84 -13.16
CA GLY A 221 -7.23 -52.16 -11.76
C GLY A 221 -8.38 -53.16 -11.67
#